data_AF-A0A430M4Q0-F1
#
_entry.id   AF-A0A430M4Q0-F1
#
_cell.length_a   1.000
_cell.length_b   1.000
_cell.length_c   1.000
_cell.angle_alpha   90.00
_cell.angle_beta   90.00
_cell.angle_gamma   90.00
#
_symmetry.space_group_name_H-M   'P 1'
#
loop_
_entity.id
_entity.type
_entity.pdbx_description
1 polymer ?
#
loop_
_entity_poly.entity_id
_entity_poly.type
_entity_poly.pdbx_seq_one_letter_code
_entity_poly.pdbx_strand_id
1 'polypeptide(L)'
;MSSKRPLVSDLVRDSKINTEFLESCIRHVFHEAGQSLKERLIRREERWVRQRYLGQGAYGTVYLEKRQDGGGEELRAVKELKKSVGTGQELDYARELEAIMKFSHPRVCGLPRIFESGY
;
A
#
# COMPACT_ATOMS: atom_id res chain seq x y z
N MET A 1 3.26 -18.72 -23.61
CA MET A 1 3.00 -17.26 -23.59
C MET A 1 3.51 -16.72 -22.26
N SER A 2 4.70 -16.13 -22.26
CA SER A 2 5.35 -15.67 -21.02
C SER A 2 4.79 -14.31 -20.65
N SER A 3 3.93 -14.26 -19.63
CA SER A 3 3.38 -13.01 -19.10
C SER A 3 4.53 -12.19 -18.53
N LYS A 4 4.93 -11.12 -19.23
CA LYS A 4 5.99 -10.21 -18.78
C LYS A 4 5.44 -9.49 -17.55
N ARG A 5 5.81 -9.96 -16.36
CA ARG A 5 5.59 -9.21 -15.11
C ARG A 5 6.24 -7.83 -15.30
N PRO A 6 5.51 -6.72 -15.08
CA PRO A 6 6.09 -5.39 -15.18
C PRO A 6 7.33 -5.28 -14.29
N LEU A 7 8.43 -4.79 -14.85
CA LEU A 7 9.68 -4.57 -14.12
C LEU A 7 9.46 -3.39 -13.16
N VAL A 8 8.93 -3.66 -11.98
CA VAL A 8 8.84 -2.67 -10.89
C VAL A 8 10.22 -2.52 -10.22
N SER A 9 10.58 -1.27 -9.92
CA SER A 9 11.82 -0.89 -9.22
C SER A 9 11.96 -1.61 -7.87
N ASP A 10 13.19 -1.85 -7.41
CA ASP A 10 13.45 -2.47 -6.10
C ASP A 10 12.81 -1.67 -4.94
N LEU A 11 12.75 -0.33 -5.05
CA LEU A 11 12.04 0.52 -4.09
C LEU A 11 10.55 0.16 -3.95
N VAL A 12 9.89 -0.16 -5.06
CA VAL A 12 8.47 -0.56 -5.08
C VAL A 12 8.30 -1.95 -4.46
N ARG A 13 9.27 -2.85 -4.70
CA ARG A 13 9.26 -4.21 -4.14
C ARG A 13 9.46 -4.19 -2.63
N ASP A 14 10.44 -3.41 -2.16
CA ASP A 14 10.79 -3.30 -0.75
C ASP A 14 9.70 -2.59 0.07
N SER A 15 8.90 -1.73 -0.58
CA SER A 15 7.78 -1.03 0.04
C SER A 15 6.48 -1.85 0.06
N LYS A 16 6.49 -3.05 -0.52
CA LYS A 16 5.31 -3.90 -0.59
C LYS A 16 5.03 -4.56 0.76
N ILE A 17 3.83 -4.36 1.29
CA ILE A 17 3.40 -4.93 2.57
C ILE A 17 2.38 -6.04 2.39
N ASN A 18 2.46 -7.05 3.28
CA ASN A 18 1.48 -8.12 3.30
C ASN A 18 0.13 -7.60 3.80
N THR A 19 -0.92 -7.83 3.02
CA THR A 19 -2.23 -7.22 3.22
C THR A 19 -3.34 -8.21 2.93
N GLU A 20 -4.31 -8.24 3.82
CA GLU A 20 -5.55 -8.99 3.69
C GLU A 20 -6.71 -8.01 3.59
N PHE A 21 -7.54 -8.19 2.57
CA PHE A 21 -8.76 -7.39 2.38
C PHE A 21 -9.91 -8.16 3.01
N LEU A 22 -10.49 -7.60 4.07
CA LEU A 22 -11.67 -8.13 4.74
C LEU A 22 -12.89 -7.31 4.29
N GLU A 23 -14.10 -7.83 4.50
CA GLU A 23 -15.34 -7.15 4.09
C GLU A 23 -15.48 -5.75 4.68
N SER A 24 -15.00 -5.54 5.91
CA SER A 24 -15.15 -4.28 6.64
C SER A 24 -13.87 -3.44 6.75
N CYS A 25 -12.69 -4.02 6.50
CA CYS A 25 -11.42 -3.34 6.72
C CYS A 25 -10.25 -3.98 5.97
N ILE A 26 -9.14 -3.24 5.89
CA ILE A 26 -7.87 -3.69 5.35
C ILE A 26 -6.97 -4.04 6.54
N ARG A 27 -6.47 -5.28 6.57
CA ARG A 27 -5.56 -5.77 7.60
C ARG A 27 -4.14 -5.88 7.03
N HIS A 28 -3.19 -5.17 7.62
CA HIS A 28 -1.77 -5.35 7.32
C HIS A 28 -1.11 -6.24 8.37
N VAL A 29 -0.25 -7.14 7.92
CA VAL A 29 0.48 -8.07 8.79
C VAL A 29 1.98 -7.84 8.62
N PHE A 30 2.63 -7.46 9.71
CA PHE A 30 4.06 -7.23 9.80
C PHE A 30 4.70 -8.30 10.67
N HIS A 31 5.91 -8.71 10.30
CA HIS A 31 6.75 -9.60 11.08
C HIS A 31 8.02 -8.85 11.43
N GLU A 32 8.14 -8.45 12.70
CA GLU A 32 9.25 -7.64 13.19
C GLU A 32 10.17 -8.52 14.05
N ALA A 33 11.49 -8.30 13.96
CA ALA A 33 12.41 -8.96 14.87
C ALA A 33 12.18 -8.43 16.29
N GLY A 34 11.90 -9.32 17.24
CA GLY A 34 11.79 -8.95 18.65
C GLY A 34 13.10 -8.36 19.16
N GLN A 35 13.02 -7.48 20.15
CA GLN A 35 14.19 -6.81 20.73
C GLN A 35 15.04 -7.73 21.63
N SER A 36 14.62 -8.99 21.82
CA SER A 36 15.29 -9.96 22.69
C SER A 36 15.49 -11.32 22.01
N LEU A 37 16.57 -12.02 22.40
CA LEU A 37 16.88 -13.39 21.94
C LEU A 37 15.77 -14.42 22.27
N LYS A 38 14.82 -14.07 23.16
CA LYS A 38 13.66 -14.90 23.54
C LYS A 38 12.39 -14.57 22.75
N GLU A 39 12.29 -13.40 22.12
CA GLU A 39 11.14 -13.00 21.30
C GLU A 39 11.44 -13.27 19.83
N ARG A 40 11.25 -14.53 19.44
CA ARG A 40 11.18 -14.93 18.04
C ARG A 40 10.01 -14.22 17.37
N LEU A 41 10.31 -13.25 16.51
CA LEU A 41 9.40 -12.66 15.51
C LEU A 41 8.06 -12.15 16.09
N ILE A 42 7.97 -10.86 16.41
CA ILE A 42 6.73 -10.24 16.86
C ILE A 42 5.84 -10.01 15.63
N ARG A 43 4.65 -10.61 15.65
CA ARG A 43 3.62 -10.36 14.62
C ARG A 43 2.81 -9.13 15.02
N ARG A 44 2.93 -8.06 14.24
CA ARG A 44 2.16 -6.82 14.41
C ARG A 44 1.08 -6.75 13.34
N GLU A 45 -0.15 -6.48 13.76
CA GLU A 45 -1.29 -6.31 12.85
C GLU A 45 -1.80 -4.87 12.93
N GLU A 46 -2.09 -4.26 11.79
CA GLU A 46 -2.78 -2.98 11.71
C GLU A 46 -4.11 -3.17 10.99
N ARG A 47 -5.19 -2.58 11.49
CA ARG A 47 -6.52 -2.63 10.85
C ARG A 47 -6.93 -1.23 10.42
N TRP A 48 -7.24 -1.08 9.14
CA TRP A 48 -7.55 0.19 8.51
C TRP A 48 -8.95 0.16 7.91
N VAL A 49 -9.79 1.11 8.30
CA VAL A 49 -11.17 1.23 7.82
C VAL A 49 -11.27 2.44 6.90
N ARG A 50 -11.74 2.22 5.67
CA ARG A 50 -12.02 3.29 4.71
C ARG A 50 -13.14 4.19 5.24
N GLN A 51 -12.87 5.49 5.29
CA GLN A 51 -13.79 6.49 5.84
C GLN A 51 -14.52 7.23 4.73
N ARG A 52 -13.80 8.07 3.98
CA ARG A 52 -14.39 8.92 2.94
C ARG A 52 -13.46 9.11 1.75
N TYR A 53 -14.04 9.47 0.63
CA TYR A 53 -13.33 9.93 -0.55
C TYR A 53 -12.64 11.27 -0.26
N LEU A 54 -11.37 11.40 -0.66
CA LEU A 54 -10.60 12.64 -0.55
C LEU A 54 -10.44 13.34 -1.90
N GLY A 55 -10.41 12.60 -3.01
CA GLY A 55 -10.20 13.17 -4.33
C GLY A 55 -9.88 12.11 -5.38
N GLN A 56 -9.79 12.54 -6.63
CA GLN A 56 -9.35 11.72 -7.76
C GLN A 56 -8.16 12.42 -8.41
N GLY A 57 -7.04 11.70 -8.48
CA GLY A 57 -5.87 12.14 -9.24
C GLY A 57 -5.90 11.60 -10.67
N ALA A 58 -4.89 11.95 -11.45
CA ALA A 58 -4.75 11.50 -12.84
C ALA A 58 -4.80 9.97 -13.01
N TYR A 59 -4.33 9.21 -12.01
CA TYR A 59 -4.11 7.76 -12.11
C TYR A 59 -4.94 6.92 -11.14
N GLY A 60 -5.87 7.53 -10.40
CA GLY A 60 -6.66 6.79 -9.41
C GLY A 60 -7.39 7.64 -8.40
N THR A 61 -8.06 6.96 -7.47
CA THR A 61 -8.90 7.58 -6.44
C THR A 61 -8.19 7.57 -5.10
N VAL A 62 -8.31 8.66 -4.34
CA VAL A 62 -7.73 8.80 -3.00
C VAL A 62 -8.83 8.73 -1.95
N TYR A 63 -8.64 7.88 -0.95
CA TYR A 63 -9.52 7.72 0.20
C TYR A 63 -8.78 8.02 1.51
N LEU A 64 -9.54 8.51 2.49
CA LEU A 64 -9.10 8.60 3.88
C LEU A 64 -9.37 7.26 4.56
N GLU A 65 -8.37 6.70 5.23
CA GLU A 65 -8.52 5.52 6.06
C GLU A 65 -8.11 5.84 7.50
N LYS A 66 -8.80 5.21 8.45
CA LYS A 66 -8.54 5.36 9.88
C LYS A 66 -8.10 4.03 10.48
N ARG A 67 -7.11 4.08 11.36
CA ARG A 67 -6.64 2.93 12.12
C ARG A 67 -7.64 2.55 13.22
N GLN A 68 -7.93 1.25 13.36
CA GLN A 68 -8.97 0.72 14.24
C GLN A 68 -8.42 -0.03 15.48
N ASP A 69 -7.13 -0.40 15.48
CA ASP A 69 -6.48 -1.20 16.52
C ASP A 69 -6.08 -0.34 17.74
N GLY A 70 -7.07 0.15 18.49
CA GLY A 70 -6.99 0.57 19.91
C GLY A 70 -5.95 1.62 20.31
N GLY A 71 -5.06 2.05 19.42
CA GLY A 71 -4.11 3.14 19.58
C GLY A 71 -4.74 4.49 19.25
N GLY A 72 -3.95 5.56 19.39
CA GLY A 72 -4.37 6.91 19.03
C GLY A 72 -4.92 7.02 17.61
N GLU A 73 -5.70 8.07 17.34
CA GLU A 73 -6.32 8.28 16.03
C GLU A 73 -5.26 8.50 14.93
N GLU A 74 -4.91 7.43 14.23
CA GLU A 74 -4.03 7.47 13.08
C GLU A 74 -4.86 7.49 11.79
N LEU A 75 -4.59 8.50 10.95
CA LEU A 75 -5.24 8.70 9.67
C LEU A 75 -4.22 8.57 8.54
N ARG A 76 -4.64 7.99 7.41
CA ARG A 76 -3.81 7.92 6.20
C ARG A 76 -4.61 8.21 4.95
N ALA A 77 -3.92 8.69 3.92
CA ALA A 77 -4.43 8.75 2.56
C ALA A 77 -4.01 7.48 1.81
N VAL A 78 -4.97 6.82 1.15
CA VAL A 78 -4.71 5.66 0.28
C VAL A 78 -5.12 6.01 -1.14
N LYS A 79 -4.16 5.94 -2.06
CA LYS A 79 -4.40 6.09 -3.50
C LYS A 79 -4.59 4.72 -4.14
N GLU A 80 -5.80 4.45 -4.57
CA GLU A 80 -6.17 3.24 -5.29
C GLU A 80 -5.89 3.42 -6.79
N LEU A 81 -4.96 2.64 -7.33
CA LEU A 81 -4.60 2.62 -8.74
C LEU A 81 -5.27 1.45 -9.44
N LYS A 82 -5.88 1.67 -10.61
CA LYS A 82 -6.49 0.61 -11.42
C LYS A 82 -5.42 -0.11 -12.24
N LYS A 83 -5.39 -1.45 -12.17
CA LYS A 83 -4.41 -2.29 -12.91
C LYS A 83 -4.71 -2.43 -14.40
N SER A 84 -5.96 -2.20 -14.82
CA SER A 84 -6.38 -2.26 -16.22
C SER A 84 -7.46 -1.21 -16.50
N VAL A 85 -7.38 -0.59 -17.68
CA VAL A 85 -8.47 0.20 -18.25
C VAL A 85 -8.76 -0.39 -19.63
N GLY A 86 -9.56 -1.44 -19.65
CA GLY A 86 -10.01 -2.08 -20.89
C GLY A 86 -8.92 -2.79 -21.70
N THR A 87 -9.37 -3.54 -22.70
CA THR A 87 -8.53 -4.27 -23.67
C THR A 87 -7.64 -3.29 -24.45
N GLY A 88 -6.34 -3.28 -24.15
CA GLY A 88 -5.32 -2.58 -24.95
C GLY A 88 -4.63 -1.38 -24.29
N GLN A 89 -5.06 -0.94 -23.11
CA GLN A 89 -4.33 0.05 -22.30
C GLN A 89 -3.86 -0.60 -20.99
N GLU A 90 -2.63 -1.16 -21.03
CA GLU A 90 -1.85 -1.34 -19.79
C GLU A 90 -1.54 0.07 -19.29
N LEU A 91 -2.35 0.54 -18.34
CA LEU A 91 -2.11 1.83 -17.72
C LEU A 91 -0.74 1.79 -17.05
N ASP A 92 0.00 2.88 -17.17
CA ASP A 92 1.34 3.10 -16.64
C ASP A 92 1.41 3.14 -15.10
N TYR A 93 0.69 2.25 -14.43
CA TYR A 93 0.67 2.12 -12.98
C TYR A 93 2.09 1.91 -12.44
N ALA A 94 2.95 1.21 -13.20
CA ALA A 94 4.36 1.02 -12.85
C ALA A 94 5.13 2.36 -12.84
N ARG A 95 4.89 3.25 -13.81
CA ARG A 95 5.54 4.58 -13.86
C ARG A 95 5.03 5.48 -12.74
N GLU A 96 3.73 5.42 -12.45
CA GLU A 96 3.13 6.20 -11.36
C GLU A 96 3.64 5.74 -9.99
N LEU A 97 3.72 4.42 -9.76
CA LEU A 97 4.34 3.88 -8.55
C LEU A 97 5.79 4.32 -8.43
N GLU A 98 6.56 4.25 -9.52
CA GLU A 98 7.94 4.69 -9.53
C GLU A 98 8.07 6.19 -9.23
N ALA A 99 7.21 7.04 -9.82
CA ALA A 99 7.17 8.46 -9.53
C ALA A 99 6.85 8.73 -8.06
N ILE A 100 5.80 8.10 -7.51
CA ILE A 100 5.44 8.23 -6.10
C ILE A 100 6.61 7.81 -5.20
N MET A 101 7.32 6.73 -5.52
CA MET A 101 8.50 6.28 -4.76
C MET A 101 9.68 7.24 -4.89
N LYS A 102 9.95 7.79 -6.09
CA LYS A 102 11.05 8.74 -6.31
C LYS A 102 10.81 10.09 -5.65
N PHE A 103 9.56 10.56 -5.65
CA PHE A 103 9.19 11.88 -5.12
C PHE A 103 8.75 11.84 -3.65
N SER A 104 8.59 10.66 -3.05
CA SER A 104 8.40 10.50 -1.61
C SER A 104 9.74 10.66 -0.88
N HIS A 105 10.19 11.91 -0.83
CA HIS A 105 11.38 12.26 -0.07
C HIS A 105 11.10 12.12 1.44
N PRO A 106 12.00 11.54 2.25
CA PRO A 106 11.78 11.34 3.70
C PRO A 106 11.47 12.63 4.46
N ARG A 107 11.89 13.78 3.91
CA ARG A 107 11.66 15.11 4.48
C ARG A 107 10.24 15.66 4.24
N VAL A 108 9.44 15.04 3.37
CA VAL A 108 8.15 15.58 2.92
C VAL A 108 6.97 14.74 3.40
N CYS A 109 6.96 13.43 3.15
CA CYS A 109 5.82 12.56 3.51
C CYS A 109 6.20 11.18 4.06
N GLY A 110 7.51 10.85 4.16
CA GLY A 110 7.97 9.49 4.42
C GLY A 110 7.81 8.55 3.20
N LEU A 111 8.41 7.35 3.28
CA LEU A 111 8.28 6.34 2.21
C LEU A 111 6.88 5.71 2.25
N PRO A 112 6.12 5.73 1.14
CA PRO A 112 4.78 5.18 1.09
C PRO A 112 4.83 3.65 1.08
N ARG A 113 3.84 3.03 1.73
CA ARG A 113 3.66 1.58 1.71
C ARG A 113 2.75 1.18 0.56
N ILE A 114 3.13 0.12 -0.15
CA ILE A 114 2.40 -0.36 -1.34
C ILE A 114 1.74 -1.69 -0.99
N PHE A 115 0.49 -1.85 -1.38
CA PHE A 115 -0.21 -3.12 -1.28
C PHE A 115 -1.09 -3.34 -2.49
N GLU A 116 -1.31 -4.60 -2.84
CA GLU A 116 -2.10 -4.98 -4.00
C GLU A 116 -3.32 -5.76 -3.55
N SER A 117 -4.49 -5.38 -4.07
CA SER A 117 -5.68 -6.23 -3.96
C SER A 117 -5.55 -7.42 -4.90
N GLY A 118 -5.76 -8.62 -4.37
CA GLY A 118 -5.80 -9.86 -5.13
C GLY A 118 -7.22 -10.12 -5.61
N TYR A 119 -7.55 -9.61 -6.79
CA TYR A 119 -8.72 -9.99 -7.57
C TYR A 119 -8.28 -10.15 -9.03
#